data_AF-W7SQ19-F1
#
_entry.id   AF-W7SQ19-F1
#
_cell.length_a   1.000
_cell.length_b   1.000
_cell.length_c   1.000
_cell.angle_alpha   90.00
_cell.angle_beta   90.00
_cell.angle_gamma   90.00
#
_symmetry.space_group_name_H-M   'P 1'
#
loop_
_entity.id
_entity.type
_entity.pdbx_description
1 polymer ?
#
loop_
_entity_poly.entity_id
_entity_poly.type
_entity_poly.pdbx_seq_one_letter_code
_entity_poly.pdbx_strand_id
1 'polypeptide(L)'
;MDAIALDPDLMADVVKLDLATILRQGQESGEFRDFDVNHMATAVNGAVRNGPLLDYAMNPNFDLNGYAGELVTSFDLATRRG
;
A
#
# COMPACT_ATOMS: atom_id res chain seq x y z
N MET A 1 21.06 -15.27 14.62
CA MET A 1 19.61 -15.07 14.41
C MET A 1 19.24 -16.06 13.31
N ASP A 2 18.69 -17.21 13.68
CA ASP A 2 18.15 -18.14 12.69
C ASP A 2 17.02 -17.42 11.97
N ALA A 3 17.19 -17.23 10.66
CA ALA A 3 16.12 -16.78 9.80
C ALA A 3 15.01 -17.83 9.94
N ILE A 4 13.91 -17.46 10.60
CA ILE A 4 12.70 -18.26 10.60
C ILE A 4 12.39 -18.51 9.12
N ALA A 5 12.62 -19.73 8.64
CA ALA A 5 12.23 -20.12 7.30
C ALA A 5 10.70 -20.03 7.28
N LEU A 6 10.19 -18.92 6.73
CA LEU A 6 8.75 -18.72 6.58
C LEU A 6 8.22 -19.86 5.73
N ASP A 7 7.06 -20.39 6.14
CA ASP A 7 6.33 -21.42 5.42
C ASP A 7 6.23 -21.04 3.93
N PRO A 8 6.60 -21.92 2.98
CA PRO A 8 6.49 -21.65 1.55
C PRO A 8 5.10 -21.19 1.10
N ASP A 9 4.04 -21.70 1.73
CA ASP A 9 2.66 -21.29 1.44
C ASP A 9 2.39 -19.87 1.95
N LEU A 10 2.93 -19.52 3.13
CA LEU A 10 2.90 -18.15 3.64
C LEU A 10 3.67 -17.20 2.73
N MET A 11 4.81 -17.62 2.18
CA MET A 11 5.56 -16.82 1.20
C MET A 11 4.76 -16.61 -0.09
N ALA A 12 4.07 -17.63 -0.60
CA ALA A 12 3.22 -17.52 -1.78
C ALA A 12 2.05 -16.55 -1.55
N ASP A 13 1.43 -16.57 -0.38
CA ASP A 13 0.36 -15.64 -0.01
C ASP A 13 0.87 -14.22 0.24
N VAL A 14 2.06 -14.05 0.82
CA VAL A 14 2.74 -12.75 0.93
C VAL A 14 3.05 -12.16 -0.44
N VAL A 15 3.47 -12.99 -1.41
CA VAL A 15 3.69 -12.56 -2.80
C VAL A 15 2.36 -12.19 -3.49
N LYS A 16 1.25 -12.87 -3.20
CA LYS A 16 -0.09 -12.46 -3.68
C LYS A 16 -0.58 -11.16 -3.02
N LEU A 17 -0.19 -10.93 -1.77
CA LEU A 17 -0.41 -9.67 -1.05
C LEU A 17 0.62 -8.59 -1.40
N ASP A 18 1.57 -8.87 -2.31
CA ASP A 18 2.54 -7.89 -2.74
C ASP A 18 1.84 -6.81 -3.55
N LEU A 19 1.78 -5.62 -2.96
CA LEU A 19 1.18 -4.46 -3.58
C LEU A 19 1.84 -4.13 -4.94
N ALA A 20 3.14 -4.41 -5.12
CA ALA A 20 3.79 -4.20 -6.40
C ALA A 20 3.20 -5.11 -7.50
N THR A 21 2.78 -6.33 -7.16
CA THR A 21 2.10 -7.25 -8.09
C THR A 21 0.74 -6.68 -8.52
N ILE A 22 -0.06 -6.19 -7.57
CA ILE A 22 -1.38 -5.59 -7.85
C ILE A 22 -1.21 -4.33 -8.72
N LEU A 23 -0.28 -3.45 -8.38
CA LEU A 23 -0.02 -2.22 -9.13
C LEU A 23 0.46 -2.51 -10.55
N ARG A 24 1.29 -3.54 -10.74
CA ARG A 24 1.74 -3.99 -12.06
C ARG A 24 0.58 -4.50 -12.90
N GLN A 25 -0.30 -5.32 -12.33
CA GLN A 25 -1.50 -5.79 -13.02
C GLN A 25 -2.40 -4.64 -13.49
N GLY A 26 -2.56 -3.59 -12.66
CA GLY A 26 -3.31 -2.39 -13.05
C GLY A 26 -2.64 -1.59 -14.16
N GLN A 27 -1.30 -1.58 -14.25
CA GLN A 27 -0.60 -1.00 -15.41
C GLN A 27 -0.76 -1.85 -16.67
N GLU A 28 -0.64 -3.17 -16.55
CA GLU A 28 -0.78 -4.12 -17.67
C GLU A 28 -2.19 -4.13 -18.26
N SER A 29 -3.23 -3.93 -17.43
CA SER A 29 -4.62 -3.78 -17.86
C SER A 29 -4.92 -2.38 -18.44
N GLY A 30 -4.04 -1.41 -18.22
CA GLY A 30 -4.21 -0.02 -18.64
C GLY A 30 -5.11 0.84 -17.74
N GLU A 31 -5.50 0.32 -16.57
CA GLU A 31 -6.24 1.05 -15.53
C GLU A 31 -5.37 2.16 -14.91
N PHE A 32 -4.10 1.86 -14.69
CA PHE A 32 -3.13 2.81 -14.15
C PHE A 32 -2.22 3.41 -15.23
N ARG A 33 -1.78 4.64 -14.99
CA ARG A 33 -0.70 5.28 -15.76
C ARG A 33 0.65 4.61 -15.48
N ASP A 34 1.64 4.97 -16.28
CA ASP A 34 3.01 4.53 -16.05
C ASP A 34 3.64 5.24 -14.83
N PHE A 35 4.24 4.46 -13.94
CA PHE A 35 4.99 4.83 -12.74
C PHE A 35 5.86 3.66 -12.26
N ASP A 36 6.87 3.94 -11.45
CA ASP A 36 7.65 2.88 -10.80
C ASP A 36 6.81 2.17 -9.72
N VAL A 37 6.44 0.91 -9.99
CA VAL A 37 5.57 0.12 -9.12
C VAL A 37 6.16 -0.16 -7.74
N ASN A 38 7.49 -0.28 -7.62
CA ASN A 38 8.15 -0.55 -6.35
C ASN A 38 8.16 0.71 -5.47
N HIS A 39 8.41 1.87 -6.08
CA HIS A 39 8.31 3.14 -5.37
C HIS A 39 6.88 3.45 -4.94
N MET A 40 5.89 3.21 -5.80
CA MET A 40 4.47 3.40 -5.44
C MET A 40 4.02 2.44 -4.33
N ALA A 41 4.39 1.16 -4.43
CA ALA A 41 4.12 0.19 -3.37
C ALA A 41 4.76 0.59 -2.03
N THR A 42 5.97 1.13 -2.07
CA THR A 42 6.67 1.66 -0.89
C THR A 42 5.93 2.85 -0.29
N ALA A 43 5.47 3.79 -1.13
CA ALA A 43 4.74 4.98 -0.69
C ALA A 43 3.41 4.61 0.00
N VAL A 44 2.63 3.72 -0.61
CA VAL A 44 1.37 3.24 -0.02
C VAL A 44 1.61 2.51 1.30
N ASN A 45 2.56 1.58 1.34
CA ASN A 45 2.91 0.87 2.58
C ASN A 45 3.36 1.82 3.68
N GLY A 46 4.17 2.83 3.36
CA GLY A 46 4.61 3.85 4.31
C GLY A 46 3.45 4.66 4.87
N ALA A 47 2.55 5.13 4.00
CA ALA A 47 1.37 5.91 4.39
C ALA A 47 0.42 5.12 5.30
N VAL A 48 0.21 3.82 5.02
CA VAL A 48 -0.69 2.97 5.82
C VAL A 48 -0.04 2.53 7.14
N ARG A 49 1.23 2.10 7.12
CA ARG A 49 1.89 1.49 8.30
C ARG A 49 2.37 2.53 9.31
N ASN A 50 2.86 3.67 8.83
CA ASN A 50 3.50 4.66 9.70
C ASN A 50 2.64 5.90 9.94
N GLY A 51 1.75 6.24 8.99
CA GLY A 51 1.08 7.54 8.98
C GLY A 51 0.17 7.82 10.18
N PRO A 52 -0.85 6.98 10.44
CA PRO A 52 -1.82 7.31 11.49
C PRO A 52 -1.44 6.73 12.87
N LEU A 53 -0.43 5.87 12.98
CA LEU A 53 -0.24 5.03 14.17
C LEU A 53 0.00 5.85 15.44
N LEU A 54 0.87 6.86 15.36
CA LEU A 54 1.20 7.72 16.51
C LEU A 54 0.07 8.70 16.81
N ASP A 55 -0.52 9.32 15.79
CA ASP A 55 -1.60 10.29 15.96
C ASP A 55 -2.87 9.63 16.50
N TYR A 56 -3.22 8.44 16.01
CA TYR A 56 -4.33 7.63 16.54
C TYR A 56 -4.08 7.21 17.99
N ALA A 57 -2.85 6.83 18.35
CA ALA A 57 -2.51 6.45 19.71
C ALA A 57 -2.55 7.63 20.70
N MET A 58 -2.23 8.84 20.24
CA MET A 58 -2.12 10.04 21.07
C MET A 58 -3.38 10.91 21.08
N ASN A 59 -4.26 10.78 20.08
CA ASN A 59 -5.47 11.58 19.93
C ASN A 59 -6.72 10.68 19.82
N PRO A 60 -7.56 10.59 20.88
CA PRO A 60 -8.77 9.75 20.87
C PRO A 60 -9.84 10.21 19.86
N ASN A 61 -9.70 11.42 19.31
CA ASN A 61 -10.60 11.98 18.29
C ASN A 61 -9.99 11.93 16.88
N PHE A 62 -8.89 11.19 16.66
CA PHE A 62 -8.30 11.06 15.34
C PHE A 62 -9.30 10.44 14.35
N ASP A 63 -9.62 11.17 13.29
CA ASP A 63 -10.52 10.70 12.25
C ASP A 63 -9.79 9.76 11.28
N LEU A 64 -9.74 8.48 11.66
CA LEU A 64 -9.12 7.43 10.85
C LEU A 64 -9.82 7.24 9.50
N ASN A 65 -11.13 7.48 9.44
CA ASN A 65 -11.90 7.33 8.20
C ASN A 65 -11.58 8.47 7.23
N GLY A 66 -11.52 9.70 7.72
CA GLY A 66 -11.09 10.87 6.94
C GLY A 66 -9.67 10.70 6.41
N TYR A 67 -8.73 10.27 7.28
CA TYR A 67 -7.36 9.96 6.87
C TYR A 67 -7.30 8.90 5.75
N ALA A 68 -8.03 7.80 5.89
CA ALA A 68 -8.09 6.76 4.87
C ALA A 68 -8.68 7.28 3.54
N GLY A 69 -9.72 8.11 3.61
CA GLY A 69 -10.32 8.76 2.45
C GLY A 69 -9.31 9.60 1.67
N GLU A 70 -8.55 10.45 2.36
CA GLU A 70 -7.52 11.29 1.74
C GLU A 70 -6.39 10.47 1.10
N LEU A 71 -5.98 9.35 1.72
CA LEU A 71 -5.01 8.45 1.11
C LEU A 71 -5.55 7.83 -0.18
N VAL A 72 -6.79 7.32 -0.16
CA VAL A 72 -7.42 6.73 -1.35
C VAL A 72 -7.48 7.76 -2.47
N THR A 73 -7.98 8.97 -2.20
CA THR A 73 -8.03 10.04 -3.20
C THR A 73 -6.65 10.42 -3.72
N SER A 74 -5.66 10.55 -2.84
CA SER A 74 -4.30 10.92 -3.23
C SER A 74 -3.66 9.89 -4.16
N PHE A 75 -3.78 8.60 -3.82
CA PHE A 75 -3.22 7.54 -4.65
C PHE A 75 -4.02 7.33 -5.93
N ASP A 76 -5.35 7.43 -5.91
CA ASP A 76 -6.18 7.37 -7.12
C ASP A 76 -5.79 8.46 -8.13
N LEU A 77 -5.68 9.72 -7.68
CA LEU A 77 -5.23 10.81 -8.52
C LEU A 77 -3.79 10.59 -9.03
N ALA A 78 -2.94 10.01 -8.19
CA ALA A 78 -1.56 9.72 -8.54
C ALA A 78 -1.41 8.51 -9.47
N THR A 79 -2.37 7.58 -9.56
CA THR A 79 -2.23 6.35 -10.36
C THR A 79 -3.14 6.32 -11.58
N ARG A 80 -4.25 7.06 -11.59
CA ARG A 80 -5.21 7.03 -12.70
C ARG A 80 -4.58 7.43 -14.03
N ARG A 81 -5.02 6.78 -15.10
CA ARG A 81 -4.79 7.24 -16.47
C ARG A 81 -5.73 8.42 -16.73
N GLY A 82 -5.17 9.55 -17.19
CA GLY A 82 -5.94 10.75 -17.57
C GLY A 82 -6.82 10.51 -18.79
#